data_AF-A0AAU9N6J3-F1
#
_entry.id   AF-A0AAU9N6J3-F1
#
_cell.length_a   1.000
_cell.length_b   1.000
_cell.length_c   1.000
_cell.angle_alpha   90.00
_cell.angle_beta   90.00
_cell.angle_gamma   90.00
#
_symmetry.space_group_name_H-M   'P 1'
#
loop_
_entity.id
_entity.type
_entity.pdbx_description
1 polymer ?
#
loop_
_entity_poly.entity_id
_entity_poly.type
_entity_poly.pdbx_seq_one_letter_code
_entity_poly.pdbx_strand_id
1 'polypeptide(L)'
;MIESERLHFIRSKQQILRCESYENLRNQQDLGNKDISNVGQRVILPSSFTGGARYMMQNYLDAMSLCKWFGYPNFFITFTCNPKLPEVKRFLHNTSLHPEDRHDILCRLFKIKLDAFIKDIRENKIFGIVQAVVYTMEFQKRGLPHSHICLFMHADSKRPAVEYIDPIISAEIPNINEDPELYSLVSEFMIHGPCGAENMNCPCMVDKQCSKKFPKQFYNHSSVDVNGYPLYMRRNNGYFVEKSGVKLDNRNVVPYNKYMLKRY
;
A
#
# COMPACT_ATOMS: atom_id res chain seq x y z
N MET A 1 -12.11 -3.33 27.15
CA MET A 1 -11.38 -3.11 25.87
C MET A 1 -12.44 -2.88 24.80
N ILE A 2 -12.32 -1.86 23.94
CA ILE A 2 -13.39 -1.44 23.01
C ILE A 2 -13.91 -2.60 22.14
N GLU A 3 -13.01 -3.45 21.63
CA GLU A 3 -13.42 -4.58 20.79
C GLU A 3 -14.17 -5.68 21.54
N SER A 4 -13.87 -5.90 22.82
CA SER A 4 -14.63 -6.83 23.65
C SER A 4 -16.07 -6.32 23.87
N GLU A 5 -16.24 -5.02 24.07
CA GLU A 5 -17.58 -4.40 24.20
C GLU A 5 -18.36 -4.47 22.89
N ARG A 6 -17.70 -4.24 21.74
CA ARG A 6 -18.32 -4.40 20.41
C ARG A 6 -18.79 -5.83 20.18
N LEU A 7 -17.96 -6.82 20.49
CA LEU A 7 -18.34 -8.24 20.39
C LEU A 7 -19.48 -8.59 21.35
N HIS A 8 -19.47 -8.03 22.57
CA HIS A 8 -20.55 -8.24 23.53
C HIS A 8 -21.88 -7.65 23.04
N PHE A 9 -21.84 -6.44 22.46
CA PHE A 9 -22.99 -5.81 21.81
C PHE A 9 -23.52 -6.68 20.66
N ILE A 10 -22.64 -7.12 19.76
CA ILE A 10 -23.03 -7.96 18.62
C ILE A 10 -23.68 -9.25 19.12
N ARG A 11 -23.10 -9.91 20.14
CA ARG A 11 -23.63 -11.14 20.72
C ARG A 11 -25.01 -10.94 21.37
N SER A 12 -25.19 -9.86 22.13
CA SER A 12 -26.45 -9.59 22.85
C SER A 12 -27.57 -9.06 21.95
N LYS A 13 -27.23 -8.46 20.80
CA LYS A 13 -28.20 -7.84 19.88
C LYS A 13 -28.44 -8.64 18.60
N GLN A 14 -28.09 -9.94 18.58
CA GLN A 14 -28.29 -10.79 17.40
C GLN A 14 -29.74 -10.81 16.90
N GLN A 15 -30.77 -10.74 17.75
CA GLN A 15 -32.18 -10.68 17.27
C GLN A 15 -32.51 -9.42 16.45
N ILE A 16 -31.75 -8.33 16.66
CA ILE A 16 -31.91 -7.06 15.95
C ILE A 16 -30.96 -7.00 14.74
N LEU A 17 -29.76 -7.58 14.87
CA LEU A 17 -28.70 -7.57 13.86
C LEU A 17 -28.81 -8.72 12.84
N ARG A 18 -29.45 -9.82 13.21
CA ARG A 18 -29.80 -10.94 12.34
C ARG A 18 -31.32 -11.05 12.25
N CYS A 19 -31.81 -10.89 11.04
CA CYS A 19 -32.77 -11.84 10.52
C CYS A 19 -32.11 -12.40 9.26
N GLU A 20 -31.57 -13.62 9.32
CA GLU A 20 -31.15 -14.35 8.11
C GLU A 20 -32.17 -15.46 7.87
N SER A 21 -32.45 -15.74 6.59
CA SER A 21 -33.76 -16.25 6.16
C SER A 21 -34.13 -17.56 6.84
N TYR A 22 -35.34 -17.60 7.40
CA TYR A 22 -35.99 -18.82 7.88
C TYR A 22 -35.91 -20.00 6.88
N GLU A 23 -35.64 -19.73 5.60
CA GLU A 23 -35.51 -20.70 4.51
C GLU A 23 -34.43 -21.76 4.75
N ASN A 24 -33.24 -21.43 5.25
CA ASN A 24 -32.19 -22.45 5.44
C ASN A 24 -32.52 -23.44 6.57
N LEU A 25 -33.23 -22.97 7.61
CA LEU A 25 -33.76 -23.83 8.68
C LEU A 25 -34.95 -24.64 8.18
N ARG A 26 -35.83 -24.03 7.35
CA ARG A 26 -36.95 -24.71 6.68
C ARG A 26 -36.48 -25.86 5.80
N ASN A 27 -35.49 -25.61 4.94
CA ASN A 27 -34.93 -26.61 4.03
C ASN A 27 -34.33 -27.82 4.78
N GLN A 28 -33.74 -27.62 5.96
CA GLN A 28 -33.21 -28.71 6.79
C GLN A 28 -34.30 -29.52 7.50
N GLN A 29 -35.39 -28.84 7.90
CA GLN A 29 -36.58 -29.51 8.43
C GLN A 29 -37.29 -30.34 7.35
N ASP A 30 -37.36 -29.82 6.12
CA ASP A 30 -37.93 -30.51 4.96
C ASP A 30 -37.10 -31.75 4.54
N LEU A 31 -35.79 -31.75 4.85
CA LEU A 31 -34.90 -32.90 4.67
C LEU A 31 -35.02 -33.96 5.80
N GLY A 32 -35.94 -33.79 6.75
CA GLY A 32 -36.25 -34.78 7.78
C GLY A 32 -35.36 -34.70 9.03
N ASN A 33 -34.54 -33.66 9.16
CA ASN A 33 -33.65 -33.49 10.32
C ASN A 33 -34.43 -32.89 11.51
N LYS A 34 -34.73 -33.72 12.53
CA LYS A 34 -35.56 -33.31 13.68
C LYS A 34 -34.79 -32.56 14.77
N ASP A 35 -33.47 -32.72 14.84
CA ASP A 35 -32.63 -31.99 15.79
C ASP A 35 -31.85 -30.87 15.06
N ILE A 36 -32.35 -29.64 15.21
CA ILE A 36 -31.78 -28.43 14.63
C ILE A 36 -30.96 -27.61 15.64
N SER A 37 -30.73 -28.12 16.85
CA SER A 37 -30.10 -27.37 17.96
C SER A 37 -28.64 -26.98 17.70
N ASN A 38 -27.97 -27.71 16.80
CA ASN A 38 -26.59 -27.48 16.35
C ASN A 38 -26.49 -27.07 14.87
N VAL A 39 -27.62 -26.79 14.20
CA VAL A 39 -27.64 -26.43 12.78
C VAL A 39 -27.47 -24.92 12.63
N GLY A 40 -26.48 -24.52 11.84
CA GLY A 40 -26.18 -23.12 11.55
C GLY A 40 -25.23 -22.46 12.56
N GLN A 41 -24.98 -21.18 12.36
CA GLN A 41 -24.08 -20.38 13.20
C GLN A 41 -24.93 -19.63 14.24
N ARG A 42 -24.60 -19.60 15.54
CA ARG A 42 -25.41 -18.91 16.57
C ARG A 42 -25.22 -17.38 16.65
N VAL A 43 -24.06 -16.90 16.18
CA VAL A 43 -23.72 -15.47 16.12
C VAL A 43 -23.12 -15.18 14.74
N ILE A 44 -23.68 -14.21 14.02
CA ILE A 44 -23.07 -13.64 12.82
C ILE A 44 -22.44 -12.31 13.23
N LEU A 45 -21.18 -12.16 12.85
CA LEU A 45 -20.55 -10.86 12.83
C LEU A 45 -21.04 -10.10 11.59
N PRO A 46 -21.67 -8.93 11.75
CA PRO A 46 -22.15 -8.14 10.62
C PRO A 46 -20.97 -7.65 9.75
N SER A 47 -21.26 -7.22 8.52
CA SER A 47 -20.25 -6.59 7.66
C SER A 47 -19.65 -5.31 8.24
N SER A 48 -20.30 -4.69 9.24
CA SER A 48 -19.76 -3.54 9.98
C SER A 48 -18.70 -3.90 11.02
N PHE A 49 -18.47 -5.19 11.31
CA PHE A 49 -17.42 -5.65 12.21
C PHE A 49 -16.08 -5.75 11.46
N THR A 50 -15.23 -4.74 11.62
CA THR A 50 -13.91 -4.65 10.99
C THR A 50 -13.07 -5.90 11.22
N GLY A 51 -12.50 -6.45 10.13
CA GLY A 51 -11.67 -7.66 10.17
C GLY A 51 -12.46 -8.98 10.16
N GLY A 52 -13.79 -8.95 10.29
CA GLY A 52 -14.62 -10.15 10.16
C GLY A 52 -14.76 -10.65 8.72
N ALA A 53 -15.18 -11.91 8.55
CA ALA A 53 -15.35 -12.51 7.22
C ALA A 53 -16.34 -11.74 6.32
N ARG A 54 -17.48 -11.30 6.88
CA ARG A 54 -18.47 -10.49 6.13
C ARG A 54 -17.96 -9.10 5.78
N TYR A 55 -17.15 -8.49 6.65
CA TYR A 55 -16.48 -7.21 6.37
C TYR A 55 -15.50 -7.36 5.21
N MET A 56 -14.68 -8.40 5.23
CA MET A 56 -13.73 -8.69 4.14
C MET A 56 -14.45 -8.99 2.82
N MET A 57 -15.54 -9.75 2.87
CA MET A 57 -16.38 -10.03 1.69
C MET A 57 -17.01 -8.76 1.13
N GLN A 58 -17.54 -7.88 1.98
CA GLN A 58 -18.09 -6.59 1.55
C GLN A 58 -17.02 -5.73 0.86
N ASN A 59 -15.86 -5.57 1.48
CA ASN A 59 -14.74 -4.81 0.88
C ASN A 59 -14.32 -5.38 -0.48
N TYR A 60 -14.32 -6.71 -0.62
CA TYR A 60 -14.04 -7.36 -1.90
C TYR A 60 -15.11 -7.06 -2.95
N LEU A 61 -16.39 -7.15 -2.59
CA LEU A 61 -17.51 -6.82 -3.49
C LEU A 61 -17.51 -5.34 -3.89
N ASP A 62 -17.20 -4.44 -2.96
CA ASP A 62 -17.06 -3.00 -3.22
C ASP A 62 -15.90 -2.73 -4.18
N ALA A 63 -14.74 -3.36 -3.94
CA ALA A 63 -13.59 -3.27 -4.84
C ALA A 63 -13.90 -3.80 -6.26
N MET A 64 -14.61 -4.93 -6.36
CA MET A 64 -15.05 -5.46 -7.65
C MET A 64 -16.07 -4.56 -8.35
N SER A 65 -16.96 -3.92 -7.59
CA SER A 65 -17.93 -2.95 -8.13
C SER A 65 -17.24 -1.71 -8.68
N LEU A 66 -16.21 -1.21 -7.99
CA LEU A 66 -15.38 -0.11 -8.47
C LEU A 66 -14.62 -0.49 -9.74
N CYS A 67 -14.01 -1.67 -9.79
CA CYS A 67 -13.36 -2.17 -11.00
C CYS A 67 -14.34 -2.34 -12.17
N LYS A 68 -15.58 -2.77 -11.90
CA LYS A 68 -16.62 -2.87 -12.92
C LYS A 68 -17.03 -1.49 -13.46
N TRP A 69 -17.07 -0.46 -12.61
CA TRP A 69 -17.50 0.88 -13.00
C TRP A 69 -16.39 1.71 -13.67
N PHE A 70 -15.18 1.71 -13.10
CA PHE A 70 -14.06 2.55 -13.55
C PHE A 70 -13.03 1.79 -14.42
N GLY A 71 -13.14 0.46 -14.50
CA GLY A 71 -12.10 -0.42 -15.04
C GLY A 71 -11.01 -0.72 -14.00
N TYR A 72 -9.91 -1.33 -14.44
CA TYR A 72 -8.77 -1.62 -13.56
C TYR A 72 -8.05 -0.34 -13.10
N PRO A 73 -7.48 -0.33 -11.88
CA PRO A 73 -6.65 0.79 -11.42
C PRO A 73 -5.41 0.93 -12.31
N ASN A 74 -5.01 2.18 -12.54
CA ASN A 74 -3.87 2.53 -13.39
C ASN A 74 -2.57 2.68 -12.59
N PHE A 75 -2.65 3.20 -11.37
CA PHE A 75 -1.51 3.32 -10.47
C PHE A 75 -1.80 2.62 -9.15
N PHE A 76 -0.78 1.92 -8.66
CA PHE A 76 -0.72 1.40 -7.31
C PHE A 76 0.43 2.11 -6.59
N ILE A 77 0.10 2.95 -5.61
CA ILE A 77 1.04 3.81 -4.90
C ILE A 77 1.10 3.38 -3.44
N THR A 78 2.32 3.24 -2.92
CA THR A 78 2.54 3.07 -1.49
C THR A 78 3.04 4.40 -0.92
N PHE A 79 2.32 4.93 0.06
CA PHE A 79 2.69 6.14 0.78
C PHE A 79 3.05 5.78 2.22
N THR A 80 4.30 5.99 2.62
CA THR A 80 4.83 5.50 3.91
C THR A 80 5.20 6.67 4.81
N CYS A 81 4.86 6.58 6.11
CA CYS A 81 5.25 7.58 7.09
C CYS A 81 6.78 7.67 7.25
N ASN A 82 7.29 8.90 7.24
CA ASN A 82 8.69 9.20 7.50
C ASN A 82 8.86 9.77 8.93
N PRO A 83 9.51 9.05 9.86
CA PRO A 83 9.71 9.53 11.23
C PRO A 83 10.79 10.62 11.32
N LYS A 84 11.62 10.77 10.28
CA LYS A 84 12.74 11.73 10.24
C LYS A 84 12.32 13.13 9.80
N LEU A 85 11.02 13.37 9.64
CA LEU A 85 10.46 14.66 9.25
C LEU A 85 10.92 15.79 10.19
N PRO A 86 11.24 16.98 9.66
CA PRO A 86 11.64 18.12 10.47
C PRO A 86 10.61 18.49 11.55
N GLU A 87 9.32 18.33 11.26
CA GLU A 87 8.23 18.60 12.21
C GLU A 87 8.29 17.68 13.43
N VAL A 88 8.62 16.40 13.23
CA VAL A 88 8.80 15.42 14.31
C VAL A 88 10.05 15.75 15.12
N LYS A 89 11.17 15.99 14.44
CA LYS A 89 12.43 16.35 15.11
C LYS A 89 12.30 17.62 15.95
N ARG A 90 11.62 18.65 15.43
CA ARG A 90 11.37 19.89 16.15
C ARG A 90 10.48 19.67 17.38
N PHE A 91 9.45 18.83 17.27
CA PHE A 91 8.59 18.51 18.39
C PHE A 91 9.35 17.78 19.51
N LEU A 92 10.27 16.88 19.16
CA LEU A 92 11.02 16.05 20.11
C LEU A 92 12.34 16.69 20.59
N HIS A 93 12.72 17.86 20.08
CA HIS A 93 14.05 18.46 20.27
C HIS A 93 14.50 18.53 21.74
N ASN A 94 13.57 18.80 22.68
CA ASN A 94 13.87 18.93 24.11
C ASN A 94 13.46 17.69 24.92
N THR A 95 13.32 16.54 24.27
CA THR A 95 12.86 15.30 24.91
C THR A 95 13.89 14.19 24.69
N SER A 96 13.92 13.22 25.59
CA SER A 96 14.67 11.97 25.40
C SER A 96 13.90 10.91 24.62
N LEU A 97 12.74 11.29 24.05
CA LEU A 97 11.85 10.38 23.35
C LEU A 97 12.30 10.21 21.90
N HIS A 98 12.18 8.99 21.39
CA HIS A 98 12.32 8.70 19.98
C HIS A 98 11.00 8.97 19.24
N PRO A 99 11.03 9.23 17.92
CA PRO A 99 9.81 9.33 17.11
C PRO A 99 8.84 8.18 17.36
N GLU A 100 9.36 6.96 17.44
CA GLU A 100 8.62 5.73 17.68
C GLU A 100 7.89 5.74 19.02
N ASP A 101 8.30 6.53 20.00
CA ASP A 101 7.59 6.65 21.28
C ASP A 101 6.33 7.53 21.16
N ARG A 102 6.21 8.33 20.10
CA ARG A 102 5.11 9.30 19.87
C ARG A 102 4.30 8.99 18.61
N HIS A 103 3.72 7.79 18.60
CA HIS A 103 2.81 7.31 17.57
C HIS A 103 1.65 8.28 17.27
N ASP A 104 1.12 8.98 18.28
CA ASP A 104 0.02 9.93 18.12
C ASP A 104 0.38 11.08 17.16
N ILE A 105 1.62 11.57 17.23
CA ILE A 105 2.11 12.66 16.38
C ILE A 105 2.43 12.14 14.98
N LEU A 106 3.11 11.00 14.89
CA LEU A 106 3.43 10.36 13.63
C LEU A 106 2.16 10.06 12.82
N CYS A 107 1.11 9.54 13.46
CA CYS A 107 -0.17 9.27 12.81
C CYS A 107 -0.86 10.54 12.33
N ARG A 108 -0.84 11.61 13.13
CA ARG A 108 -1.43 12.91 12.74
C ARG A 108 -0.69 13.52 11.56
N LEU A 109 0.65 13.59 11.62
CA LEU A 109 1.46 14.13 10.54
C LEU A 109 1.34 13.29 9.27
N PHE A 110 1.37 11.96 9.39
CA PHE A 110 1.12 11.06 8.28
C PHE A 110 -0.23 11.35 7.63
N LYS A 111 -1.31 11.46 8.42
CA LYS A 111 -2.64 11.72 7.89
C LYS A 111 -2.74 13.08 7.20
N ILE A 112 -2.14 14.13 7.77
CA ILE A 112 -2.08 15.46 7.15
C ILE A 112 -1.35 15.41 5.80
N LYS A 113 -0.19 14.74 5.75
CA LYS A 113 0.60 14.61 4.50
C LYS A 113 -0.13 13.74 3.48
N LEU A 114 -0.77 12.65 3.91
CA LEU A 114 -1.58 11.80 3.06
C LEU A 114 -2.77 12.57 2.47
N ASP A 115 -3.51 13.34 3.28
CA ASP A 115 -4.63 14.15 2.79
C ASP A 115 -4.17 15.21 1.78
N ALA A 116 -3.03 15.86 2.06
CA ALA A 116 -2.41 16.77 1.11
C ALA A 116 -1.98 16.05 -0.18
N PHE A 117 -1.42 14.84 -0.09
CA PHE A 117 -1.05 14.03 -1.24
C PHE A 117 -2.28 13.65 -2.09
N ILE A 118 -3.35 13.17 -1.45
CA ILE A 118 -4.61 12.80 -2.13
C ILE A 118 -5.26 14.02 -2.79
N LYS A 119 -5.22 15.19 -2.15
CA LYS A 119 -5.70 16.43 -2.75
C LYS A 119 -4.90 16.79 -4.00
N ASP A 120 -3.57 16.76 -3.89
CA ASP A 120 -2.66 17.11 -4.97
C ASP A 120 -2.83 16.22 -6.22
N ILE A 121 -2.94 14.90 -6.04
CA ILE A 121 -3.14 13.99 -7.19
C ILE A 121 -4.48 14.21 -7.90
N ARG A 122 -5.51 14.67 -7.18
CA ARG A 122 -6.85 14.90 -7.75
C ARG A 122 -6.94 16.27 -8.43
N GLU A 123 -6.36 17.30 -7.83
CA GLU A 123 -6.52 18.69 -8.28
C GLU A 123 -5.43 19.12 -9.27
N ASN A 124 -4.17 18.78 -9.01
CA ASN A 124 -3.03 19.27 -9.80
C ASN A 124 -2.75 18.42 -11.05
N LYS A 125 -3.58 17.41 -11.32
CA LYS A 125 -3.47 16.51 -12.48
C LYS A 125 -2.07 15.93 -12.69
N ILE A 126 -1.34 15.65 -11.59
CA ILE A 126 0.07 15.21 -11.63
C ILE A 126 0.22 13.91 -12.44
N PHE A 127 -0.74 13.00 -12.30
CA PHE A 127 -0.81 11.76 -13.08
C PHE A 127 -1.77 11.86 -14.28
N GLY A 128 -2.44 13.00 -14.45
CA GLY A 128 -3.59 13.19 -15.34
C GLY A 128 -4.92 13.37 -14.59
N ILE A 129 -6.05 13.24 -15.28
CA ILE A 129 -7.39 13.40 -14.71
C ILE A 129 -7.76 12.15 -13.92
N VAL A 130 -7.98 12.28 -12.62
CA VAL A 130 -8.34 11.18 -11.71
C VAL A 130 -9.86 11.06 -11.59
N GLN A 131 -10.42 9.89 -11.87
CA GLN A 131 -11.84 9.59 -11.68
C GLN A 131 -12.15 9.11 -10.26
N ALA A 132 -11.34 8.20 -9.73
CA ALA A 132 -11.53 7.65 -8.40
C ALA A 132 -10.19 7.37 -7.71
N VAL A 133 -10.22 7.43 -6.39
CA VAL A 133 -9.09 7.13 -5.52
C VAL A 133 -9.61 6.24 -4.40
N VAL A 134 -9.00 5.08 -4.24
CA VAL A 134 -9.30 4.17 -3.13
C VAL A 134 -8.00 3.85 -2.43
N TYR A 135 -8.00 3.92 -1.11
CA TYR A 135 -6.81 3.57 -0.35
C TYR A 135 -7.15 2.92 0.98
N THR A 136 -6.27 2.04 1.40
CA THR A 136 -6.26 1.48 2.75
C THR A 136 -5.10 2.09 3.53
N MET A 137 -5.28 2.26 4.83
CA MET A 137 -4.19 2.61 5.74
C MET A 137 -3.92 1.42 6.63
N GLU A 138 -2.66 1.00 6.71
CA GLU A 138 -2.24 -0.18 7.43
C GLU A 138 -1.10 0.17 8.38
N PHE A 139 -1.15 -0.43 9.57
CA PHE A 139 -0.09 -0.38 10.56
C PHE A 139 0.68 -1.69 10.47
N GLN A 140 1.93 -1.63 10.01
CA GLN A 140 2.74 -2.84 9.92
C GLN A 140 3.04 -3.38 11.32
N LYS A 141 3.29 -4.69 11.45
CA LYS A 141 3.55 -5.40 12.73
C LYS A 141 4.73 -4.86 13.56
N ARG A 142 5.45 -3.84 13.08
CA ARG A 142 6.54 -3.12 13.77
C ARG A 142 6.59 -1.62 13.40
N GLY A 143 5.55 -1.08 12.74
CA GLY A 143 5.74 0.04 11.82
C GLY A 143 4.79 1.20 11.97
N LEU A 144 5.33 2.34 11.59
CA LEU A 144 4.62 3.57 11.27
C LEU A 144 3.53 3.31 10.23
N PRO A 145 2.49 4.16 10.18
CA PRO A 145 1.42 3.99 9.21
C PRO A 145 1.95 4.08 7.77
N HIS A 146 1.33 3.30 6.90
CA HIS A 146 1.48 3.44 5.46
C HIS A 146 0.14 3.23 4.78
N SER A 147 0.03 3.67 3.54
CA SER A 147 -1.18 3.57 2.75
C SER A 147 -0.90 2.94 1.40
N HIS A 148 -1.78 2.01 1.01
CA HIS A 148 -1.84 1.48 -0.35
C HIS A 148 -2.97 2.19 -1.09
N ILE A 149 -2.63 2.85 -2.19
CA ILE A 149 -3.51 3.75 -2.93
C ILE A 149 -3.66 3.23 -4.36
N CYS A 150 -4.90 2.96 -4.76
CA CYS A 150 -5.30 2.65 -6.12
C CYS A 150 -5.87 3.92 -6.78
N LEU A 151 -5.30 4.31 -7.92
CA LEU A 151 -5.81 5.42 -8.74
C LEU A 151 -6.49 4.91 -9.99
N PHE A 152 -7.70 5.42 -10.25
CA PHE A 152 -8.47 5.17 -11.46
C PHE A 152 -8.49 6.45 -12.29
N MET A 153 -7.91 6.41 -13.48
CA MET A 153 -7.72 7.57 -14.34
C MET A 153 -8.86 7.72 -15.35
N HIS A 154 -9.16 8.93 -15.79
CA HIS A 154 -10.07 9.18 -16.91
C HIS A 154 -9.53 8.59 -18.22
N ALA A 155 -10.39 8.16 -19.13
CA ALA A 155 -9.99 7.53 -20.40
C ALA A 155 -8.97 8.37 -21.19
N ASP A 156 -9.17 9.69 -21.26
CA ASP A 156 -8.24 10.62 -21.96
C ASP A 156 -6.84 10.71 -21.30
N SER A 157 -6.76 10.30 -20.04
CA SER A 157 -5.52 10.22 -19.25
C SER A 157 -4.99 8.80 -19.12
N LYS A 158 -5.75 7.77 -19.53
CA LYS A 158 -5.29 6.38 -19.62
C LYS A 158 -4.40 6.27 -20.85
N ARG A 159 -3.10 6.55 -20.69
CA ARG A 159 -2.10 6.43 -21.75
C ARG A 159 -1.11 5.32 -21.38
N PRO A 160 -1.41 4.05 -21.71
CA PRO A 160 -0.58 2.91 -21.34
C PRO A 160 0.69 2.77 -22.20
N ALA A 161 0.95 3.71 -23.12
CA ALA A 161 2.17 3.69 -23.90
C ALA A 161 3.39 3.96 -23.00
N VAL A 162 4.45 3.21 -23.25
CA VAL A 162 5.76 3.31 -22.59
C VAL A 162 6.25 4.76 -22.46
N GLU A 163 6.01 5.57 -23.49
CA GLU A 163 6.40 6.97 -23.58
C GLU A 163 5.84 7.84 -22.44
N TYR A 164 4.74 7.42 -21.81
CA TYR A 164 4.11 8.12 -20.69
C TYR A 164 4.57 7.60 -19.32
N ILE A 165 5.27 6.47 -19.27
CA ILE A 165 5.76 5.87 -18.01
C ILE A 165 6.95 6.67 -17.51
N ASP A 166 7.98 6.85 -18.35
CA ASP A 166 9.27 7.45 -17.93
C ASP A 166 9.18 8.89 -17.39
N PRO A 167 8.29 9.76 -17.90
CA PRO A 167 8.10 11.08 -17.30
C PRO A 167 7.51 11.04 -15.89
N ILE A 168 6.77 9.97 -15.55
CA ILE A 168 6.03 9.84 -14.30
C ILE A 168 6.79 8.98 -13.28
N ILE A 169 7.43 7.91 -13.73
CA ILE A 169 8.05 6.90 -12.89
C ILE A 169 9.50 6.73 -13.32
N SER A 170 10.42 6.90 -12.36
CA SER A 170 11.83 6.59 -12.51
C SER A 170 12.19 5.37 -11.68
N ALA A 171 13.10 4.55 -12.19
CA ALA A 171 13.75 3.48 -11.45
C ALA A 171 15.28 3.60 -11.50
N GLU A 172 15.79 4.83 -11.64
CA GLU A 172 17.22 5.13 -11.72
C GLU A 172 17.68 6.01 -10.54
N ILE A 173 18.95 5.86 -10.17
CA ILE A 173 19.67 6.75 -9.26
C ILE A 173 19.89 8.07 -10.01
N PRO A 174 19.43 9.22 -9.46
CA PRO A 174 19.69 10.53 -10.06
C PRO A 174 21.17 10.88 -10.11
N ASN A 175 21.57 11.78 -11.00
CA ASN A 175 22.91 12.34 -10.99
C ASN A 175 23.05 13.31 -9.80
N ILE A 176 23.99 13.04 -8.89
CA ILE A 176 24.23 13.87 -7.70
C ILE A 176 24.60 15.32 -8.05
N ASN A 177 25.23 15.55 -9.19
CA ASN A 177 25.64 16.89 -9.61
C ASN A 177 24.48 17.70 -10.24
N GLU A 178 23.45 17.02 -10.76
CA GLU A 178 22.30 17.67 -11.38
C GLU A 178 21.15 17.87 -10.38
N ASP A 179 20.88 16.87 -9.55
CA ASP A 179 19.82 16.92 -8.55
C ASP A 179 20.26 16.24 -7.24
N PRO A 180 21.09 16.94 -6.42
CA PRO A 180 21.62 16.39 -5.18
C PRO A 180 20.53 16.06 -4.15
N GLU A 181 19.42 16.84 -4.15
CA GLU A 181 18.28 16.60 -3.29
C GLU A 181 17.59 15.28 -3.65
N LEU A 182 17.24 15.06 -4.93
CA LEU A 182 16.61 13.81 -5.35
C LEU A 182 17.55 12.63 -5.16
N TYR A 183 18.85 12.81 -5.44
CA TYR A 183 19.86 11.76 -5.19
C TYR A 183 19.84 11.34 -3.71
N SER A 184 19.83 12.29 -2.78
CA SER A 184 19.78 12.01 -1.34
C SER A 184 18.50 11.25 -0.97
N LEU A 185 17.34 11.71 -1.43
CA LEU A 185 16.04 11.07 -1.16
C LEU A 185 15.95 9.65 -1.75
N VAL A 186 16.42 9.46 -2.97
CA VAL A 186 16.43 8.14 -3.62
C VAL A 186 17.38 7.20 -2.89
N SER A 187 18.59 7.67 -2.57
CA SER A 187 19.58 6.91 -1.82
C SER A 187 19.04 6.45 -0.47
N GLU A 188 18.34 7.34 0.25
CA GLU A 188 17.78 7.02 1.56
C GLU A 188 16.58 6.08 1.46
N PHE A 189 15.56 6.45 0.66
CA PHE A 189 14.23 5.85 0.74
C PHE A 189 13.89 4.88 -0.40
N MET A 190 14.54 5.00 -1.55
CA MET A 190 14.17 4.26 -2.78
C MET A 190 15.22 3.24 -3.23
N ILE A 191 16.17 2.87 -2.37
CA ILE A 191 17.09 1.74 -2.63
C ILE A 191 16.67 0.53 -1.80
N HIS A 192 16.34 -0.56 -2.49
CA HIS A 192 16.09 -1.87 -1.90
C HIS A 192 17.40 -2.57 -1.52
N GLY A 193 17.42 -3.23 -0.37
CA GLY A 193 18.55 -4.02 0.07
C GLY A 193 19.61 -3.24 0.89
N PRO A 194 20.79 -3.85 1.13
CA PRO A 194 21.26 -5.10 0.55
C PRO A 194 20.43 -6.33 0.98
N CYS A 195 20.28 -7.29 0.08
CA CYS A 195 19.62 -8.58 0.28
C CYS A 195 20.24 -9.64 -0.64
N GLY A 196 19.78 -10.88 -0.58
CA GLY A 196 20.33 -11.96 -1.41
C GLY A 196 21.64 -12.47 -0.85
N ALA A 197 22.62 -12.70 -1.72
CA ALA A 197 23.95 -13.16 -1.32
C ALA A 197 24.63 -12.18 -0.34
N GLU A 198 24.39 -10.88 -0.51
CA GLU A 198 24.94 -9.82 0.34
C GLU A 198 24.31 -9.78 1.74
N ASN A 199 23.06 -10.23 1.88
CA ASN A 199 22.36 -10.28 3.17
C ASN A 199 21.18 -11.26 3.12
N MET A 200 21.44 -12.51 3.50
CA MET A 200 20.43 -13.58 3.54
C MET A 200 19.41 -13.39 4.68
N ASN A 201 19.72 -12.57 5.69
CA ASN A 201 18.86 -12.32 6.85
C ASN A 201 17.87 -11.17 6.64
N CYS A 202 17.89 -10.52 5.46
CA CYS A 202 16.98 -9.43 5.15
C CYS A 202 15.51 -9.92 5.16
N PRO A 203 14.54 -9.16 5.72
CA PRO A 203 13.14 -9.60 5.81
C PRO A 203 12.46 -9.93 4.48
N CYS A 204 13.00 -9.44 3.37
CA CYS A 204 12.50 -9.75 2.04
C CYS A 204 12.89 -11.15 1.54
N MET A 205 13.83 -11.82 2.20
CA MET A 205 14.34 -13.14 1.81
C MET A 205 13.33 -14.23 2.20
N VAL A 206 12.86 -14.98 1.20
CA VAL A 206 11.96 -16.12 1.33
C VAL A 206 12.54 -17.24 0.46
N ASP A 207 12.70 -18.44 1.02
CA ASP A 207 13.29 -19.58 0.31
C ASP A 207 14.64 -19.27 -0.38
N LYS A 208 15.50 -18.53 0.33
CA LYS A 208 16.83 -18.07 -0.12
C LYS A 208 16.80 -17.11 -1.33
N GLN A 209 15.64 -16.58 -1.70
CA GLN A 209 15.49 -15.59 -2.77
C GLN A 209 14.80 -14.34 -2.26
N CYS A 210 15.09 -13.19 -2.87
CA CYS A 210 14.34 -11.97 -2.57
C CYS A 210 12.90 -12.13 -3.10
N SER A 211 11.91 -12.09 -2.22
CA SER A 211 10.48 -12.15 -2.56
C SER A 211 10.02 -11.03 -3.51
N LYS A 212 10.76 -9.92 -3.55
CA LYS A 212 10.52 -8.79 -4.45
C LYS A 212 11.34 -8.88 -5.74
N LYS A 213 12.11 -9.96 -5.94
CA LYS A 213 12.95 -10.24 -7.10
C LYS A 213 13.96 -9.14 -7.39
N PHE A 214 14.66 -8.68 -6.36
CA PHE A 214 15.82 -7.80 -6.49
C PHE A 214 17.13 -8.61 -6.42
N PRO A 215 18.20 -8.16 -7.10
CA PRO A 215 18.25 -7.02 -8.01
C PRO A 215 17.43 -7.26 -9.30
N LYS A 216 16.85 -6.20 -9.87
CA LYS A 216 16.15 -6.25 -11.17
C LYS A 216 17.14 -6.39 -12.33
N GLN A 217 16.65 -6.63 -13.52
CA GLN A 217 17.48 -6.58 -14.73
C GLN A 217 17.66 -5.13 -15.21
N PHE A 218 18.74 -4.88 -15.94
CA PHE A 218 18.93 -3.61 -16.63
C PHE A 218 18.08 -3.55 -17.89
N TYR A 219 17.54 -2.37 -18.17
CA TYR A 219 16.76 -2.07 -19.36
C TYR A 219 17.09 -0.66 -19.84
N ASN A 220 17.39 -0.50 -21.12
CA ASN A 220 17.73 0.81 -21.70
C ASN A 220 16.51 1.70 -21.96
N HIS A 221 15.32 1.12 -22.00
CA HIS A 221 14.03 1.80 -22.16
C HIS A 221 12.98 1.05 -21.34
N SER A 222 11.92 1.74 -20.92
CA SER A 222 10.79 1.06 -20.29
C SER A 222 10.05 0.19 -21.31
N SER A 223 9.41 -0.88 -20.89
CA SER A 223 8.55 -1.71 -21.74
C SER A 223 7.44 -2.35 -20.91
N VAL A 224 6.54 -3.08 -21.56
CA VAL A 224 5.48 -3.86 -20.88
C VAL A 224 5.69 -5.34 -21.21
N ASP A 225 5.66 -6.20 -20.21
CA ASP A 225 5.82 -7.64 -20.39
C ASP A 225 4.55 -8.32 -20.92
N VAL A 226 4.63 -9.62 -21.20
CA VAL A 226 3.51 -10.42 -21.73
C VAL A 226 2.27 -10.47 -20.81
N ASN A 227 2.45 -10.17 -19.53
CA ASN A 227 1.39 -10.15 -18.53
C ASN A 227 0.87 -8.73 -18.26
N GLY A 228 1.36 -7.73 -19.00
CA GLY A 228 0.94 -6.34 -18.83
C GLY A 228 1.67 -5.58 -17.72
N TYR A 229 2.75 -6.12 -17.14
CA TYR A 229 3.53 -5.42 -16.11
C TYR A 229 4.60 -4.51 -16.72
N PRO A 230 4.78 -3.29 -16.19
CA PRO A 230 5.84 -2.41 -16.64
C PRO A 230 7.21 -2.92 -16.21
N LEU A 231 8.11 -3.05 -17.18
CA LEU A 231 9.55 -3.21 -16.99
C LEU A 231 10.17 -1.82 -17.10
N TYR A 232 10.50 -1.22 -15.96
CA TYR A 232 11.04 0.14 -15.93
C TYR A 232 12.47 0.21 -16.45
N MET A 233 12.78 1.31 -17.15
CA MET A 233 14.13 1.68 -17.54
C MET A 233 15.05 1.72 -16.31
N ARG A 234 16.18 1.02 -16.44
CA ARG A 234 17.26 0.90 -15.46
C ARG A 234 18.56 0.79 -16.25
N ARG A 235 19.19 1.91 -16.61
CA ARG A 235 20.42 1.87 -17.41
C ARG A 235 21.60 1.44 -16.57
N ASN A 236 22.55 0.72 -17.19
CA ASN A 236 23.84 0.48 -16.57
C ASN A 236 24.76 1.68 -16.84
N ASN A 237 24.57 2.76 -16.06
CA ASN A 237 25.31 4.01 -16.18
C ASN A 237 26.48 4.13 -15.17
N GLY A 238 26.76 3.06 -14.42
CA GLY A 238 27.80 3.05 -13.39
C GLY A 238 27.44 3.76 -12.09
N TYR A 239 26.24 4.35 -11.96
CA TYR A 239 25.81 4.98 -10.72
C TYR A 239 25.48 3.94 -9.66
N PHE A 240 25.88 4.21 -8.42
CA PHE A 240 25.60 3.36 -7.27
C PHE A 240 25.41 4.19 -6.01
N VAL A 241 24.67 3.61 -5.06
CA VAL A 241 24.58 4.06 -3.68
C VAL A 241 25.19 3.00 -2.81
N GLU A 242 26.02 3.39 -1.84
CA GLU A 242 26.61 2.45 -0.89
C GLU A 242 25.71 2.32 0.35
N LYS A 243 25.29 1.08 0.66
CA LYS A 243 24.56 0.75 1.90
C LYS A 243 25.21 -0.44 2.58
N SER A 244 25.58 -0.27 3.84
CA SER A 244 26.24 -1.33 4.64
C SER A 244 27.48 -1.93 3.96
N GLY A 245 28.28 -1.10 3.29
CA GLY A 245 29.49 -1.52 2.55
C GLY A 245 29.22 -2.16 1.19
N VAL A 246 27.96 -2.25 0.75
CA VAL A 246 27.56 -2.84 -0.54
C VAL A 246 27.17 -1.75 -1.52
N LYS A 247 27.73 -1.80 -2.73
CA LYS A 247 27.38 -0.89 -3.83
C LYS A 247 26.12 -1.39 -4.54
N LEU A 248 25.05 -0.61 -4.45
CA LEU A 248 23.75 -0.91 -5.03
C LEU A 248 23.48 0.03 -6.21
N ASP A 249 23.37 -0.53 -7.40
CA ASP A 249 23.12 0.21 -8.65
C ASP A 249 21.61 0.33 -8.98
N ASN A 250 21.30 0.84 -10.18
CA ASN A 250 19.94 1.01 -10.68
C ASN A 250 19.06 -0.25 -10.64
N ARG A 251 19.62 -1.46 -10.52
CA ARG A 251 18.84 -2.69 -10.36
C ARG A 251 18.15 -2.77 -9.01
N ASN A 252 18.61 -2.01 -8.02
CA ASN A 252 18.13 -2.02 -6.64
C ASN A 252 17.14 -0.89 -6.35
N VAL A 253 16.91 0.02 -7.31
CA VAL A 253 16.01 1.15 -7.11
C VAL A 253 14.54 0.68 -7.09
N VAL A 254 13.80 1.08 -6.07
CA VAL A 254 12.34 0.95 -6.02
C VAL A 254 11.75 2.08 -6.88
N PRO A 255 10.84 1.80 -7.84
CA PRO A 255 10.30 2.85 -8.71
C PRO A 255 9.62 3.97 -7.92
N TYR A 256 9.87 5.22 -8.34
CA TYR A 256 9.39 6.42 -7.65
C TYR A 256 8.98 7.52 -8.63
N ASN A 257 8.12 8.44 -8.17
CA ASN A 257 7.83 9.68 -8.87
C ASN A 257 8.70 10.81 -8.31
N LYS A 258 9.46 11.50 -9.17
CA LYS A 258 10.44 12.52 -8.77
C LYS A 258 9.80 13.67 -7.98
N TYR A 259 8.68 14.18 -8.49
CA TYR A 259 7.96 15.31 -7.89
C TYR A 259 7.39 14.96 -6.52
N MET A 260 6.72 13.80 -6.43
CA MET A 260 6.08 13.36 -5.20
C MET A 260 7.09 13.05 -4.10
N LEU A 261 8.21 12.40 -4.46
CA LEU A 261 9.25 12.06 -3.48
C LEU A 261 9.91 13.30 -2.86
N LYS A 262 10.07 14.38 -3.63
CA LYS A 262 10.59 15.65 -3.09
C LYS A 262 9.60 16.34 -2.16
N ARG A 263 8.30 16.21 -2.44
CA ARG A 263 7.27 16.99 -1.75
C ARG A 263 6.77 16.36 -0.44
N TYR A 264 6.80 15.03 -0.32
CA TYR A 264 6.19 14.30 0.80
C TYR A 264 7.15 13.29 1.42
#